data_AF-A0A377KAQ0-F1
#
_entry.id   AF-A0A377KAQ0-F1
#
_cell.length_a   1.000
_cell.length_b   1.000
_cell.length_c   1.000
_cell.angle_alpha   90.00
_cell.angle_beta   90.00
_cell.angle_gamma   90.00
#
_symmetry.space_group_name_H-M   'P 1'
#
loop_
_entity.id
_entity.type
_entity.pdbx_description
1 polymer ?
#
loop_
_entity_poly.entity_id
_entity_poly.type
_entity_poly.pdbx_seq_one_letter_code
_entity_poly.pdbx_strand_id
1 'polypeptide(L)'
;MRLIPLTTAEQVGKWAARHIVNRINAFKPTADRPFVLGLPTGGTPMTTYKALVEMHKAGQVSFKHVVTFNMDEYVGLSKEHPESYYSFMHRNFFDHVDIPAENINLLNGNAPDIDAECRQYEEKIRSYGKIHLFMGGVGNDGHIAFNEPASSLASRTRIKTLTHDTRVANSRFFDNDVNQVPKICPDCRCWYIAGCRRSDDSGAG
;
A
#
# COMPACT_ATOMS: atom_id res chain seq x y z
N MET A 1 -0.20 -5.17 20.65
CA MET A 1 0.49 -5.63 19.42
C MET A 1 0.46 -7.15 19.36
N ARG A 2 0.41 -7.76 18.17
CA ARG A 2 0.53 -9.21 17.99
C ARG A 2 1.70 -9.48 17.05
N LEU A 3 2.61 -10.38 17.42
CA LEU A 3 3.68 -10.88 16.57
C LEU A 3 3.35 -12.32 16.18
N ILE A 4 3.48 -12.66 14.91
CA ILE A 4 3.16 -13.99 14.37
C ILE A 4 4.47 -14.59 13.83
N PRO A 5 5.19 -15.39 14.66
CA PRO A 5 6.49 -15.91 14.27
C PRO A 5 6.30 -17.11 13.33
N LEU A 6 6.58 -16.89 12.05
CA LEU A 6 6.51 -17.91 11.01
C LEU A 6 7.92 -18.19 10.47
N THR A 7 8.09 -19.32 9.80
CA THR A 7 9.41 -19.81 9.39
C THR A 7 9.81 -19.30 8.00
N THR A 8 8.86 -19.15 7.08
CA THR A 8 9.15 -18.79 5.68
C THR A 8 8.33 -17.60 5.20
N ALA A 9 8.86 -16.85 4.23
CA ALA A 9 8.15 -15.74 3.60
C ALA A 9 6.84 -16.16 2.93
N GLU A 10 6.77 -17.42 2.47
CA GLU A 10 5.54 -18.02 1.92
C GLU A 10 4.46 -18.21 2.98
N GLN A 11 4.84 -18.68 4.18
CA GLN A 11 3.91 -18.78 5.30
C GLN A 11 3.40 -17.40 5.73
N VAL A 12 4.28 -16.39 5.75
CA VAL A 12 3.92 -14.99 6.04
C VAL A 12 2.91 -14.47 5.01
N GLY A 13 3.20 -14.67 3.72
CA GLY A 13 2.32 -14.25 2.63
C GLY A 13 0.93 -14.87 2.72
N LYS A 14 0.85 -16.19 2.92
CA LYS A 14 -0.41 -16.91 3.11
C LYS A 14 -1.17 -16.46 4.35
N TRP A 15 -0.47 -16.21 5.46
CA TRP A 15 -1.10 -15.74 6.69
C TRP A 15 -1.70 -14.33 6.50
N ALA A 16 -0.94 -13.42 5.87
CA ALA A 16 -1.37 -12.05 5.60
C ALA A 16 -2.56 -12.02 4.63
N ALA A 17 -2.49 -12.78 3.53
CA ALA A 17 -3.58 -12.91 2.56
C ALA A 17 -4.87 -13.41 3.22
N ARG A 18 -4.78 -14.49 4.01
CA ARG A 18 -5.92 -15.00 4.78
C ARG A 18 -6.47 -13.96 5.76
N HIS A 19 -5.61 -13.19 6.40
CA HIS A 19 -6.06 -12.12 7.31
C HIS A 19 -6.85 -11.04 6.57
N ILE A 20 -6.36 -10.59 5.41
CA ILE A 20 -7.03 -9.60 4.54
C ILE A 20 -8.38 -10.13 4.08
N VAL A 21 -8.43 -11.36 3.53
CA VAL A 21 -9.67 -12.00 3.07
C VAL A 21 -10.70 -12.10 4.20
N ASN A 22 -10.28 -12.57 5.38
CA ASN A 22 -11.18 -12.68 6.53
C ASN A 22 -11.74 -11.31 6.95
N ARG A 23 -10.95 -10.23 6.85
CA ARG A 23 -11.40 -8.87 7.18
C ARG A 23 -12.38 -8.32 6.14
N ILE A 24 -12.11 -8.51 4.85
CA ILE A 24 -13.03 -8.13 3.76
C ILE A 24 -14.35 -8.87 3.91
N ASN A 25 -14.31 -10.20 4.04
CA ASN A 25 -15.52 -11.04 4.10
C ASN A 25 -16.36 -10.77 5.36
N ALA A 26 -15.71 -10.58 6.52
CA ALA A 26 -16.42 -10.23 7.75
C ALA A 26 -17.06 -8.83 7.67
N PHE A 27 -16.41 -7.90 6.96
CA PHE A 27 -16.94 -6.56 6.77
C PHE A 27 -18.15 -6.55 5.82
N LYS A 28 -18.27 -7.49 4.87
CA LYS A 28 -19.35 -7.56 3.87
C LYS A 28 -19.51 -6.22 3.10
N PRO A 29 -18.52 -5.83 2.28
CA PRO A 29 -18.56 -4.56 1.59
C PRO A 29 -19.64 -4.52 0.51
N THR A 30 -20.21 -3.34 0.33
CA THR A 30 -21.21 -3.02 -0.71
C THR A 30 -20.76 -1.77 -1.46
N ALA A 31 -21.47 -1.39 -2.52
CA ALA A 31 -21.19 -0.15 -3.27
C ALA A 31 -21.23 1.09 -2.36
N ASP A 32 -22.22 1.20 -1.47
CA ASP A 32 -22.38 2.34 -0.56
C ASP A 32 -21.44 2.29 0.66
N ARG A 33 -20.89 1.11 0.95
CA ARG A 33 -20.00 0.88 2.10
C ARG A 33 -18.84 -0.03 1.70
N PRO A 34 -17.87 0.49 0.92
CA PRO A 34 -16.74 -0.30 0.46
C PRO A 34 -15.74 -0.61 1.59
N PHE A 35 -14.97 -1.68 1.42
CA PHE A 35 -13.83 -1.96 2.28
C PHE A 35 -12.60 -1.22 1.76
N VAL A 36 -12.06 -0.31 2.57
CA VAL A 36 -10.89 0.52 2.20
C VAL A 36 -9.60 -0.16 2.67
N LEU A 37 -8.72 -0.52 1.73
CA LEU A 37 -7.49 -1.29 1.93
C LEU A 37 -6.24 -0.49 1.53
N GLY A 38 -5.30 -0.31 2.45
CA GLY A 38 -3.98 0.26 2.18
C GLY A 38 -2.98 -0.80 1.73
N LEU A 39 -2.24 -0.54 0.65
CA LEU A 39 -1.35 -1.51 -0.01
C LEU A 39 0.09 -0.98 -0.16
N PRO A 40 1.12 -1.81 0.12
CA PRO A 40 2.52 -1.48 -0.11
C PRO A 40 3.03 -2.06 -1.44
N THR A 41 4.17 -1.57 -1.90
CA THR A 41 4.93 -2.17 -3.01
C THR A 41 6.20 -2.87 -2.49
N GLY A 42 7.09 -3.27 -3.41
CA GLY A 42 8.38 -3.89 -3.08
C GLY A 42 8.34 -5.42 -3.00
N GLY A 43 9.46 -6.01 -2.58
CA GLY A 43 9.64 -7.47 -2.58
C GLY A 43 8.84 -8.21 -1.49
N THR A 44 8.66 -7.59 -0.33
CA THR A 44 7.99 -8.21 0.84
C THR A 44 6.55 -8.65 0.58
N PRO A 45 5.65 -7.84 -0.03
CA PRO A 45 4.26 -8.23 -0.24
C PRO A 45 4.04 -9.24 -1.37
N MET A 46 5.07 -9.63 -2.13
CA MET A 46 4.92 -10.47 -3.33
C MET A 46 4.22 -11.81 -3.07
N THR A 47 4.59 -12.53 -2.00
CA THR A 47 3.93 -13.79 -1.63
C THR A 47 2.49 -13.57 -1.15
N THR A 48 2.21 -12.39 -0.58
CA THR A 48 0.85 -12.01 -0.17
C THR A 48 -0.05 -11.75 -1.38
N TYR A 49 0.43 -11.01 -2.39
CA TYR A 49 -0.35 -10.74 -3.61
C TYR A 49 -0.65 -12.01 -4.39
N LYS A 50 0.34 -12.91 -4.54
CA LYS A 50 0.12 -14.23 -5.17
C LYS A 50 -1.00 -15.00 -4.47
N ALA A 51 -0.92 -15.11 -3.14
CA ALA A 51 -1.95 -15.81 -2.37
C ALA A 51 -3.33 -15.13 -2.45
N LEU A 52 -3.41 -13.80 -2.46
CA LEU A 52 -4.69 -13.09 -2.64
C LEU A 52 -5.32 -13.36 -4.01
N VAL A 53 -4.51 -13.36 -5.08
CA VAL A 53 -4.97 -13.71 -6.43
C VAL A 53 -5.48 -15.15 -6.50
N GLU A 54 -4.76 -16.09 -5.89
CA GLU A 54 -5.19 -17.50 -5.80
C GLU A 54 -6.52 -17.63 -5.06
N MET A 55 -6.67 -16.97 -3.91
CA MET A 55 -7.91 -16.98 -3.13
C MET A 55 -9.08 -16.33 -3.87
N HIS A 56 -8.83 -15.26 -4.64
CA HIS A 56 -9.84 -14.65 -5.50
C HIS A 56 -10.30 -15.60 -6.62
N LYS A 57 -9.35 -16.20 -7.34
CA LYS A 57 -9.64 -17.18 -8.40
C LYS A 57 -10.38 -18.41 -7.88
N ALA A 58 -10.15 -18.78 -6.62
CA ALA A 58 -10.88 -19.83 -5.91
C ALA A 58 -12.25 -19.40 -5.37
N GLY A 59 -12.72 -18.17 -5.64
CA GLY A 59 -14.01 -17.66 -5.22
C GLY A 59 -14.12 -17.32 -3.72
N GLN A 60 -12.99 -17.20 -3.00
CA GLN A 60 -12.98 -16.96 -1.56
C GLN A 60 -13.08 -15.49 -1.17
N VAL A 61 -12.83 -14.57 -2.11
CA VAL A 61 -12.90 -13.12 -1.92
C VAL A 61 -13.24 -12.42 -3.24
N SER A 62 -13.95 -11.30 -3.17
CA SER A 62 -14.17 -10.38 -4.28
C SER A 62 -13.68 -8.99 -3.90
N PHE A 63 -13.05 -8.31 -4.85
CA PHE A 63 -12.54 -6.95 -4.77
C PHE A 63 -13.47 -5.93 -5.42
N LYS A 64 -14.65 -6.35 -5.91
CA LYS A 64 -15.65 -5.48 -6.55
C LYS A 64 -16.05 -4.26 -5.70
N HIS A 65 -16.09 -4.43 -4.39
CA HIS A 65 -16.42 -3.36 -3.43
C HIS A 65 -15.25 -3.06 -2.48
N VAL A 66 -14.03 -3.29 -2.94
CA VAL A 66 -12.81 -2.90 -2.24
C VAL A 66 -12.24 -1.66 -2.91
N VAL A 67 -11.91 -0.65 -2.10
CA VAL A 67 -11.23 0.58 -2.53
C VAL A 67 -9.80 0.52 -2.02
N THR A 68 -8.81 0.75 -2.87
CA THR A 68 -7.40 0.63 -2.50
C THR A 68 -6.70 1.97 -2.47
N PHE A 69 -5.76 2.13 -1.54
CA PHE A 69 -4.84 3.27 -1.50
C PHE A 69 -3.41 2.74 -1.35
N ASN A 70 -2.54 3.09 -2.30
CA ASN A 70 -1.13 2.78 -2.20
C ASN A 70 -0.37 3.78 -1.32
N MET A 71 0.75 3.34 -0.76
CA MET A 71 1.58 4.15 0.16
C MET A 71 2.30 5.30 -0.55
N ASP A 72 2.83 5.04 -1.74
CA ASP A 72 3.86 5.89 -2.35
C ASP A 72 3.88 5.71 -3.89
N GLU A 73 4.57 6.63 -4.58
CA GLU A 73 4.92 6.55 -6.01
C GLU A 73 6.19 7.38 -6.27
N TYR A 74 7.01 7.02 -7.26
CA TYR A 74 8.21 7.80 -7.60
C TYR A 74 7.87 9.12 -8.32
N VAL A 75 8.52 10.23 -7.90
CA VAL A 75 8.42 11.51 -8.64
C VAL A 75 9.29 11.47 -9.89
N GLY A 76 8.72 11.91 -11.02
CA GLY A 76 9.44 12.07 -12.29
C GLY A 76 9.67 10.77 -13.05
N LEU A 77 9.14 9.65 -12.58
CA LEU A 77 9.17 8.37 -13.29
C LEU A 77 7.87 8.24 -14.10
N SER A 78 7.99 7.93 -15.40
CA SER A 78 6.80 7.71 -16.24
C SER A 78 5.91 6.62 -15.64
N LYS A 79 4.60 6.82 -15.73
CA LYS A 79 3.60 5.88 -15.24
C LYS A 79 3.73 4.51 -15.91
N GLU A 80 4.10 4.51 -17.19
CA GLU A 80 4.30 3.35 -18.05
C GLU A 80 5.66 2.67 -17.80
N HIS A 81 6.54 3.27 -17.01
CA HIS A 81 7.82 2.66 -16.67
C HIS A 81 7.58 1.32 -15.94
N PRO A 82 8.29 0.23 -16.29
CA PRO A 82 8.04 -1.09 -15.72
C PRO A 82 8.25 -1.16 -14.19
N GLU A 83 9.04 -0.23 -13.66
CA GLU A 83 9.37 -0.10 -12.23
C GLU A 83 8.63 1.07 -11.53
N SER A 84 7.66 1.70 -12.21
CA SER A 84 6.70 2.57 -11.49
C SER A 84 5.85 1.72 -10.55
N TYR A 85 5.40 2.31 -9.44
CA TYR A 85 4.55 1.60 -8.50
C TYR A 85 3.16 1.36 -9.09
N TYR A 86 2.71 2.22 -10.00
CA TYR A 86 1.60 1.95 -10.89
C TYR A 86 1.77 0.62 -11.64
N SER A 87 2.83 0.48 -12.43
CA SER A 87 3.09 -0.74 -13.22
C SER A 87 3.26 -1.97 -12.34
N PHE A 88 3.95 -1.82 -11.20
CA PHE A 88 4.12 -2.89 -10.22
C PHE A 88 2.77 -3.42 -9.71
N MET A 89 1.85 -2.53 -9.33
CA MET A 89 0.57 -2.94 -8.74
C MET A 89 -0.36 -3.58 -9.76
N HIS A 90 -0.40 -3.06 -10.98
CA HIS A 90 -1.16 -3.66 -12.08
C HIS A 90 -0.64 -5.06 -12.41
N ARG A 91 0.67 -5.16 -12.69
CA ARG A 91 1.35 -6.41 -13.05
C ARG A 91 1.17 -7.51 -12.00
N ASN A 92 1.25 -7.16 -10.71
CA ASN A 92 1.31 -8.14 -9.64
C ASN A 92 -0.03 -8.39 -8.93
N PHE A 93 -1.02 -7.50 -9.08
CA PHE A 93 -2.25 -7.61 -8.32
C PHE A 93 -3.51 -7.18 -9.09
N PHE A 94 -3.62 -5.91 -9.50
CA PHE A 94 -4.89 -5.37 -10.00
C PHE A 94 -5.38 -6.03 -11.29
N ASP A 95 -4.48 -6.45 -12.18
CA ASP A 95 -4.87 -7.10 -13.45
C ASP A 95 -5.36 -8.55 -13.26
N HIS A 96 -5.27 -9.09 -12.04
CA HIS A 96 -5.58 -10.49 -11.73
C HIS A 96 -6.79 -10.66 -10.81
N VAL A 97 -7.48 -9.57 -10.46
CA VAL A 97 -8.64 -9.56 -9.57
C VAL A 97 -9.78 -8.70 -10.12
N ASP A 98 -10.99 -8.88 -9.59
CA ASP A 98 -12.20 -8.17 -10.01
C ASP A 98 -12.36 -6.76 -9.41
N ILE A 99 -11.25 -6.02 -9.23
CA ILE A 99 -11.28 -4.66 -8.70
C ILE A 99 -11.66 -3.65 -9.81
N PRO A 100 -12.67 -2.79 -9.60
CA PRO A 100 -12.99 -1.72 -10.54
C PRO A 100 -11.89 -0.67 -10.60
N ALA A 101 -11.60 -0.13 -11.78
CA ALA A 101 -10.51 0.83 -11.97
C ALA A 101 -10.73 2.12 -11.17
N GLU A 102 -11.97 2.55 -11.01
CA GLU A 102 -12.38 3.71 -10.22
C GLU A 102 -12.10 3.56 -8.71
N ASN A 103 -11.94 2.34 -8.24
CA ASN A 103 -11.64 2.03 -6.84
C ASN A 103 -10.13 2.00 -6.54
N ILE A 104 -9.28 2.12 -7.56
CA ILE A 104 -7.81 2.12 -7.42
C ILE A 104 -7.32 3.54 -7.20
N ASN A 105 -6.59 3.76 -6.10
CA ASN A 105 -5.98 5.05 -5.79
C ASN A 105 -4.46 4.90 -5.64
N LEU A 106 -3.73 5.59 -6.50
CA LEU A 106 -2.27 5.69 -6.53
C LEU A 106 -1.91 7.18 -6.60
N LEU A 107 -0.82 7.57 -5.94
CA LEU A 107 -0.31 8.93 -6.00
C LEU A 107 0.21 9.23 -7.40
N ASN A 108 -0.08 10.41 -7.94
CA ASN A 108 0.50 10.86 -9.20
C ASN A 108 1.87 11.53 -8.98
N GLY A 109 2.93 10.76 -9.12
CA GLY A 109 4.31 11.25 -9.02
C GLY A 109 4.72 12.28 -10.10
N ASN A 110 3.91 12.46 -11.15
CA ASN A 110 4.15 13.44 -12.22
C ASN A 110 3.12 14.59 -12.21
N ALA A 111 2.40 14.80 -11.11
CA ALA A 111 1.50 15.93 -10.98
C ALA A 111 2.28 17.27 -11.08
N PRO A 112 1.71 18.30 -11.74
CA PRO A 112 2.38 19.60 -11.86
C PRO A 112 2.52 20.31 -10.51
N ASP A 113 1.60 20.04 -9.58
CA ASP A 113 1.66 20.47 -8.19
C ASP A 113 1.52 19.23 -7.28
N ILE A 114 2.66 18.75 -6.79
CA ILE A 114 2.73 17.55 -5.93
C ILE A 114 2.12 17.82 -4.55
N ASP A 115 2.16 19.06 -4.05
CA ASP A 115 1.53 19.40 -2.76
C ASP A 115 0.00 19.42 -2.88
N ALA A 116 -0.53 19.87 -4.01
CA ALA A 116 -1.95 19.70 -4.35
C ALA A 116 -2.34 18.22 -4.47
N GLU A 117 -1.55 17.40 -5.16
CA GLU A 117 -1.77 15.95 -5.26
C GLU A 117 -1.84 15.28 -3.88
N CYS A 118 -0.87 15.58 -3.00
CA CYS A 118 -0.84 15.04 -1.64
C CYS A 118 -2.08 15.45 -0.81
N ARG A 119 -2.56 16.70 -0.97
CA ARG A 119 -3.79 17.18 -0.31
C ARG A 119 -5.03 16.47 -0.85
N GLN A 120 -5.16 16.34 -2.17
CA GLN A 120 -6.28 15.64 -2.81
C GLN A 120 -6.32 14.16 -2.41
N TYR A 121 -5.16 13.51 -2.30
CA TYR A 121 -5.07 12.13 -1.85
C TYR A 121 -5.56 11.96 -0.40
N GLU A 122 -5.18 12.88 0.48
CA GLU A 122 -5.66 12.93 1.87
C GLU A 122 -7.17 13.21 1.97
N GLU A 123 -7.70 14.11 1.14
CA GLU A 123 -9.13 14.39 1.05
C GLU A 123 -9.92 13.18 0.53
N LYS A 124 -9.38 12.47 -0.45
CA LYS A 124 -9.99 11.24 -0.99
C LYS A 124 -10.01 10.11 0.04
N ILE A 125 -8.95 9.94 0.83
CA ILE A 125 -8.98 8.99 1.95
C ILE A 125 -10.09 9.37 2.95
N ARG A 126 -10.22 10.66 3.28
CA ARG A 126 -11.25 11.16 4.20
C ARG A 126 -12.66 11.03 3.66
N SER A 127 -12.88 11.12 2.35
CA SER A 127 -14.23 10.95 1.77
C SER A 127 -14.77 9.54 1.97
N TYR A 128 -13.90 8.54 2.13
CA TYR A 128 -14.30 7.17 2.53
C TYR A 128 -14.33 6.96 4.06
N GLY A 129 -14.11 8.01 4.84
CA GLY A 129 -14.08 7.99 6.31
C GLY A 129 -12.76 7.48 6.87
N LYS A 130 -12.41 6.22 6.63
CA LYS A 130 -11.15 5.62 7.14
C LYS A 130 -10.64 4.48 6.25
N ILE A 131 -9.33 4.25 6.35
CA ILE A 131 -8.73 2.98 5.90
C ILE A 131 -9.05 1.91 6.94
N HIS A 132 -9.58 0.77 6.51
CA HIS A 132 -10.01 -0.31 7.42
C HIS A 132 -8.86 -1.23 7.79
N LEU A 133 -7.96 -1.46 6.85
CA LEU A 133 -6.75 -2.24 7.02
C LEU A 133 -5.65 -1.64 6.16
N PHE A 134 -4.48 -1.40 6.73
CA PHE A 134 -3.30 -0.96 6.00
C PHE A 134 -2.22 -2.04 6.13
N MET A 135 -1.82 -2.65 5.01
CA MET A 135 -0.68 -3.57 4.96
C MET A 135 0.60 -2.78 4.64
N GLY A 136 1.69 -3.03 5.35
CA GLY A 136 2.96 -2.35 5.14
C GLY A 136 4.16 -3.28 5.29
N GLY A 137 5.26 -2.91 4.64
CA GLY A 137 6.58 -3.47 4.93
C GLY A 137 7.33 -2.65 5.98
N VAL A 138 8.47 -3.15 6.43
CA VAL A 138 9.42 -2.41 7.25
C VAL A 138 10.79 -2.44 6.57
N GLY A 139 11.43 -1.28 6.45
CA GLY A 139 12.79 -1.13 5.92
C GLY A 139 13.85 -1.61 6.90
N ASN A 140 15.08 -1.80 6.41
CA ASN A 140 16.22 -2.24 7.25
C ASN A 140 16.54 -1.26 8.39
N ASP A 141 16.23 0.02 8.20
CA ASP A 141 16.39 1.13 9.15
C ASP A 141 15.14 1.33 10.04
N GLY A 142 14.12 0.47 9.90
CA GLY A 142 12.86 0.56 10.62
C GLY A 142 11.80 1.48 9.99
N HIS A 143 12.03 2.04 8.80
CA HIS A 143 11.02 2.88 8.13
C HIS A 143 9.77 2.07 7.73
N ILE A 144 8.63 2.75 7.68
CA ILE A 144 7.39 2.21 7.09
C ILE A 144 6.97 3.13 5.95
N ALA A 145 6.69 2.56 4.76
CA ALA A 145 6.65 3.31 3.50
C ALA A 145 7.97 4.09 3.30
N PHE A 146 7.97 5.34 2.87
CA PHE A 146 9.18 6.17 2.84
C PHE A 146 9.33 7.12 4.04
N ASN A 147 8.74 6.76 5.19
CA ASN A 147 8.93 7.48 6.44
C ASN A 147 10.25 7.09 7.11
N GLU A 148 11.34 7.54 6.52
CA GLU A 148 12.70 7.35 6.97
C GLU A 148 12.96 7.92 8.38
N PRO A 149 14.05 7.49 9.06
CA PRO A 149 14.45 8.02 10.37
C PRO A 149 14.39 9.55 10.46
N ALA A 150 13.99 10.06 11.63
CA ALA A 150 13.66 11.46 11.90
C ALA A 150 12.38 12.01 11.23
N SER A 151 11.58 11.17 10.57
CA SER A 151 10.22 11.54 10.18
C SER A 151 9.31 11.77 11.39
N SER A 152 8.49 12.82 11.34
CA SER A 152 7.51 13.10 12.40
C SER A 152 6.52 11.94 12.55
N LEU A 153 6.27 11.50 13.80
CA LEU A 153 5.26 10.49 14.12
C LEU A 153 3.83 10.94 13.80
N ALA A 154 3.61 12.25 13.66
CA ALA A 154 2.34 12.87 13.28
C ALA A 154 2.38 13.46 11.85
N SER A 155 3.28 12.96 11.00
CA SER A 155 3.48 13.46 9.64
C SER A 155 2.21 13.46 8.79
N ARG A 156 2.20 14.24 7.71
CA ARG A 156 1.16 14.22 6.68
C ARG A 156 1.68 13.59 5.38
N THR A 157 0.78 13.26 4.44
CA THR A 157 1.21 12.89 3.08
C THR A 157 2.01 14.05 2.52
N ARG A 158 3.25 13.78 2.12
CA ARG A 158 4.23 14.83 1.76
C ARG A 158 5.29 14.28 0.84
N ILE A 159 5.98 15.19 0.18
CA ILE A 159 7.21 14.89 -0.55
C ILE A 159 8.30 14.45 0.44
N LYS A 160 8.99 13.36 0.12
CA LYS A 160 10.16 12.87 0.82
C LYS A 160 11.33 12.71 -0.15
N THR A 161 12.49 13.20 0.27
CA THR A 161 13.77 12.87 -0.36
C THR A 161 14.22 11.52 0.15
N LEU A 162 14.54 10.59 -0.75
CA LEU A 162 15.03 9.27 -0.39
C LEU A 162 16.49 9.35 0.08
N THR A 163 16.80 8.67 1.18
CA THR A 163 18.18 8.48 1.63
C THR A 163 19.00 7.71 0.60
N HIS A 164 20.31 7.84 0.71
CA HIS A 164 21.26 7.07 -0.08
C HIS A 164 21.04 5.56 0.11
N ASP A 165 20.82 5.10 1.34
CA ASP A 165 20.66 3.67 1.65
C ASP A 165 19.38 3.10 1.01
N THR A 166 18.27 3.83 1.05
CA THR A 166 17.03 3.46 0.34
C THR A 166 17.26 3.37 -1.17
N ARG A 167 18.00 4.33 -1.76
CA ARG A 167 18.32 4.30 -3.19
C ARG A 167 19.23 3.13 -3.56
N VAL A 168 20.19 2.77 -2.72
CA VAL A 168 21.04 1.58 -2.91
C VAL A 168 20.21 0.29 -2.80
N ALA A 169 19.29 0.20 -1.84
CA ALA A 169 18.42 -0.97 -1.70
C ALA A 169 17.49 -1.15 -2.90
N ASN A 170 17.02 -0.04 -3.49
CA ASN A 170 16.11 -0.05 -4.63
C ASN A 170 16.82 -0.14 -5.99
N SER A 171 18.13 0.11 -6.08
CA SER A 171 18.87 0.02 -7.35
C SER A 171 18.81 -1.36 -7.99
N ARG A 172 18.58 -2.42 -7.22
CA ARG A 172 18.33 -3.78 -7.73
C ARG A 172 17.18 -3.88 -8.74
N PHE A 173 16.28 -2.90 -8.75
CA PHE A 173 15.17 -2.79 -9.70
C PHE A 173 15.51 -1.91 -10.91
N PHE A 174 16.59 -1.12 -10.84
CA PHE A 174 17.03 -0.18 -11.86
C PHE A 174 18.42 -0.56 -12.38
N ASP A 175 18.56 -1.78 -12.91
CA ASP A 175 19.82 -2.31 -13.48
C ASP A 175 21.05 -2.19 -12.55
N ASN A 176 20.83 -2.23 -11.24
CA ASN A 176 21.83 -2.01 -10.20
C ASN A 176 22.51 -0.63 -10.24
N ASP A 177 21.93 0.35 -10.93
CA ASP A 177 22.42 1.73 -11.00
C ASP A 177 21.63 2.66 -10.06
N VAL A 178 22.30 3.14 -9.02
CA VAL A 178 21.73 4.07 -8.04
C VAL A 178 21.32 5.39 -8.69
N ASN A 179 21.96 5.81 -9.78
CA ASN A 179 21.66 7.09 -10.45
C ASN A 179 20.33 7.08 -11.18
N GLN A 180 19.84 5.90 -11.57
CA GLN A 180 18.53 5.72 -12.19
C GLN A 180 17.38 5.72 -11.17
N VAL A 181 17.69 5.50 -9.89
CA VAL A 181 16.69 5.53 -8.82
C VAL A 181 16.25 6.98 -8.55
N PRO A 182 14.95 7.29 -8.67
CA PRO A 182 14.41 8.62 -8.37
C PRO A 182 14.80 9.10 -6.98
N LYS A 183 15.04 10.41 -6.84
CA LYS A 183 15.51 11.01 -5.57
C LYS A 183 14.37 11.42 -4.64
N ILE A 184 13.15 11.50 -5.17
CA ILE A 184 12.00 12.13 -4.52
C ILE A 184 10.77 11.24 -4.70
N CYS A 185 9.95 11.15 -3.66
CA CYS A 185 8.73 10.33 -3.63
C CYS A 185 7.64 11.03 -2.78
N PRO A 186 6.40 11.23 -3.25
CA PRO A 186 5.26 11.48 -2.38
C PRO A 186 4.98 10.23 -1.56
N ASP A 187 4.92 10.40 -0.24
CA ASP A 187 4.75 9.32 0.73
C ASP A 187 3.54 9.59 1.63
N CYS A 188 2.73 8.55 1.85
CA CYS A 188 1.56 8.64 2.71
C CYS A 188 1.91 8.89 4.17
N ARG A 189 1.04 9.67 4.83
CA ARG A 189 1.10 10.00 6.27
C ARG A 189 1.31 8.77 7.19
N CYS A 190 2.28 8.86 8.12
CA CYS A 190 2.50 7.88 9.21
C CYS A 190 1.24 7.58 10.04
N TRP A 191 0.39 8.58 10.24
CA TRP A 191 -0.78 8.47 11.11
C TRP A 191 -1.87 7.53 10.57
N TYR A 192 -2.03 7.35 9.25
CA TYR A 192 -2.96 6.33 8.73
C TYR A 192 -2.44 4.93 8.97
N ILE A 193 -1.13 4.74 8.83
CA ILE A 193 -0.43 3.48 9.07
C ILE A 193 -0.56 3.09 10.56
N ALA A 194 -0.36 4.04 11.47
CA ALA A 194 -0.44 3.82 12.92
C ALA A 194 -1.88 3.88 13.47
N GLY A 195 -2.79 4.60 12.80
CA GLY A 195 -4.13 4.95 13.27
C GLY A 195 -5.24 4.02 12.79
N CYS A 196 -4.94 3.01 11.94
CA CYS A 196 -5.85 1.92 11.62
C CYS A 196 -6.14 1.08 12.88
N ARG A 197 -6.97 1.60 13.78
CA ARG A 197 -7.45 0.86 14.95
C ARG A 197 -8.38 -0.25 14.47
N ARG A 198 -8.11 -1.46 14.97
CA ARG A 198 -9.05 -2.58 15.03
C ARG A 198 -10.35 -2.05 15.64
N SER A 199 -11.42 -1.89 14.87
CA SER A 199 -12.76 -1.80 15.44
C SER A 199 -13.21 -3.24 15.75
N ASP A 200 -12.60 -3.83 16.77
CA ASP A 200 -13.22 -4.92 17.53
C ASP A 200 -13.95 -4.21 18.69
N ASP A 201 -15.13 -3.65 18.41
CA ASP A 201 -16.09 -3.23 19.44
C ASP A 201 -17.45 -3.82 19.05
N SER A 202 -17.59 -5.10 19.35
CA SER A 202 -18.87 -5.76 19.50
C SER A 202 -19.47 -5.30 20.84
N GLY A 203 -20.73 -4.86 20.79
CA GLY A 203 -21.45 -4.20 21.88
C GLY A 203 -21.28 -4.75 23.29
N ALA A 204 -21.18 -3.81 24.23
CA ALA A 204 -21.78 -3.90 25.55
C ALA A 204 -22.17 -2.47 25.96
N GLY A 205 -23.48 -2.22 26.05
CA GLY A 205 -24.09 -0.92 26.38
C GLY A 205 -25.55 -0.93 25.98
#